data_AF-A0A0Q7BJ84-F1
#
_entry.id   AF-A0A0Q7BJ84-F1
#
_cell.length_a   1.000
_cell.length_b   1.000
_cell.length_c   1.000
_cell.angle_alpha   90.00
_cell.angle_beta   90.00
_cell.angle_gamma   90.00
#
_symmetry.space_group_name_H-M   'P 1'
#
loop_
_entity.id
_entity.type
_entity.pdbx_description
1 polymer ?
#
loop_
_entity_poly.entity_id
_entity_poly.type
_entity_poly.pdbx_seq_one_letter_code
_entity_poly.pdbx_strand_id
1 'polypeptide(L)' 'MFVLVALVGTVLWIWSLVDALRYDDRRWDAAGQSKLLWVLLIVLLGLLGSLLYVVMPRPALRRATS' A
#
# COMPACT_ATOMS: atom_id res chain seq x y z
N MET A 1 4.24 -0.51 -26.37
CA MET A 1 4.13 0.58 -25.37
C MET A 1 3.16 0.23 -24.24
N PHE A 2 1.92 -0.21 -24.51
CA PHE A 2 0.94 -0.59 -23.48
C PHE A 2 1.36 -1.76 -22.56
N VAL A 3 2.08 -2.75 -23.09
CA VAL A 3 2.59 -3.89 -22.30
C VAL A 3 3.53 -3.44 -21.19
N LEU A 4 4.37 -2.43 -21.45
CA LEU A 4 5.32 -1.90 -20.46
C LEU A 4 4.58 -1.20 -19.32
N VAL A 5 3.54 -0.41 -19.66
CA VAL A 5 2.71 0.28 -18.67
C VAL A 5 1.96 -0.72 -17.79
N ALA A 6 1.40 -1.76 -18.40
CA ALA A 6 0.74 -2.84 -17.66
C ALA A 6 1.74 -3.54 -16.72
N LEU A 7 2.94 -3.88 -17.19
CA LEU A 7 3.99 -4.51 -16.38
C LEU A 7 4.39 -3.66 -15.17
N VAL A 8 4.70 -2.38 -15.40
CA VAL A 8 5.07 -1.44 -14.32
C VAL A 8 3.92 -1.31 -13.33
N GLY A 9 2.69 -1.24 -13.83
CA GLY A 9 1.50 -1.20 -13.01
C GLY A 9 1.32 -2.41 -12.11
N THR A 10 1.49 -3.62 -12.66
CA THR A 10 1.40 -4.87 -11.90
C THR A 10 2.54 -4.98 -10.88
N VAL A 11 3.75 -4.56 -11.24
CA VAL A 11 4.90 -4.54 -10.32
C VAL A 11 4.64 -3.58 -9.15
N LEU A 12 4.13 -2.37 -9.41
CA LEU A 12 3.76 -1.42 -8.36
C LEU A 12 2.65 -1.97 -7.46
N TRP A 13 1.65 -2.62 -8.05
CA TRP A 13 0.56 -3.24 -7.31
C TRP A 13 1.04 -4.33 -6.36
N ILE A 14 1.84 -5.29 -6.86
CA ILE A 14 2.42 -6.37 -6.04
C ILE A 14 3.34 -5.79 -4.97
N TRP A 15 4.20 -4.84 -5.32
CA TRP A 15 5.10 -4.21 -4.37
C TRP A 15 4.33 -3.51 -3.23
N SER A 16 3.21 -2.87 -3.53
CA SER A 16 2.38 -2.18 -2.53
C SER A 16 1.75 -3.17 -1.54
N LEU A 17 1.29 -4.33 -2.03
CA LEU A 17 0.79 -5.41 -1.18
C LEU A 17 1.88 -5.94 -0.24
N VAL A 18 3.07 -6.22 -0.79
CA VAL A 18 4.20 -6.71 0.00
C VAL A 18 4.63 -5.67 1.04
N ASP A 19 4.70 -4.39 0.67
CA ASP A 19 5.04 -3.30 1.58
C ASP A 19 3.99 -3.17 2.71
N ALA A 20 2.70 -3.24 2.38
CA ALA A 20 1.63 -3.17 3.37
C ALA A 20 1.67 -4.36 4.36
N LEU A 21 1.98 -5.56 3.85
CA LEU A 21 2.10 -6.77 4.66
C LEU A 21 3.36 -6.80 5.52
N ARG A 22 4.44 -6.15 5.08
CA ARG A 22 5.72 -6.03 5.83
C ARG A 22 5.61 -5.21 7.10
N TYR A 23 4.65 -4.29 7.16
CA TYR A 23 4.38 -3.55 8.37
C TYR A 23 3.55 -4.39 9.36
N ASP A 24 4.10 -4.55 10.56
CA ASP A 24 3.43 -5.23 11.68
C ASP A 24 2.15 -4.51 12.09
N ASP A 25 1.18 -5.28 12.58
CA ASP A 25 -0.15 -4.76 12.93
C ASP A 25 -0.07 -3.68 14.02
N ARG A 26 0.91 -3.77 14.94
CA ARG A 26 1.18 -2.73 15.94
C ARG A 26 1.51 -1.37 15.32
N ARG A 27 2.20 -1.36 14.17
CA ARG A 27 2.60 -0.12 13.49
C ARG A 27 1.43 0.50 12.74
N TRP A 28 0.55 -0.35 12.22
CA TRP A 28 -0.72 0.08 11.64
C TRP A 28 -1.63 0.70 12.69
N ASP A 29 -1.71 0.08 13.86
CA ASP A 29 -2.48 0.59 14.99
C ASP A 29 -1.92 1.91 15.54
N ALA A 30 -0.59 2.01 15.66
CA ALA A 30 0.09 3.27 16.01
C ALA A 30 -0.11 4.39 14.99
N ALA A 31 -0.31 4.05 13.71
CA ALA A 31 -0.65 5.00 12.66
C ALA A 31 -2.17 5.35 12.63
N GLY A 32 -2.99 4.71 13.46
CA GLY A 32 -4.45 4.89 13.49
C GLY A 32 -5.13 4.41 12.19
N GLN A 33 -4.54 3.44 11.51
CA GLN A 33 -5.01 2.95 10.21
C GLN A 33 -5.22 1.43 10.25
N SER A 34 -6.26 0.94 9.58
CA SER A 34 -6.51 -0.50 9.48
C SER A 34 -5.74 -1.11 8.30
N LYS A 35 -4.82 -2.03 8.61
CA LYS A 35 -4.07 -2.81 7.61
C LYS A 35 -5.00 -3.53 6.64
N LEU A 36 -6.03 -4.20 7.17
CA LEU A 36 -6.96 -4.99 6.38
C LEU A 36 -7.70 -4.12 5.35
N LEU A 37 -8.12 -2.92 5.77
CA LEU A 37 -8.83 -1.97 4.93
C LEU A 37 -7.94 -1.49 3.77
N TRP A 38 -6.68 -1.18 4.05
CA TRP A 38 -5.71 -0.77 3.03
C TRP A 38 -5.32 -1.89 2.07
N VAL A 39 -5.09 -3.10 2.58
CA VAL A 39 -4.85 -4.28 1.74
C VAL A 39 -6.04 -4.52 0.81
N LEU A 40 -7.26 -4.45 1.34
CA LEU A 40 -8.48 -4.62 0.56
C LEU A 40 -8.64 -3.55 -0.53
N LEU A 41 -8.34 -2.28 -0.20
CA LEU A 41 -8.34 -1.18 -1.18
C LEU A 41 -7.30 -1.41 -2.27
N ILE A 42 -6.09 -1.85 -1.95
CA ILE A 42 -5.06 -2.15 -2.96
C ILE A 42 -5.52 -3.29 -3.87
N VAL A 43 -6.12 -4.36 -3.33
CA VAL A 43 -6.61 -5.49 -4.12
C VAL A 43 -7.77 -5.09 -5.03
N LEU A 44 -8.78 -4.38 -4.52
CA LEU A 44 -9.98 -4.02 -5.28
C LEU A 44 -9.73 -2.91 -6.31
N LEU A 45 -8.98 -1.87 -5.94
CA LEU A 45 -8.73 -0.72 -6.83
C LEU A 45 -7.49 -0.93 -7.71
N GLY A 46 -6.70 -1.98 -7.45
CA GLY A 46 -5.49 -2.29 -8.20
C GLY A 46 -4.47 -1.16 -8.16
N LEU A 47 -4.16 -0.61 -9.33
CA LEU A 47 -3.19 0.48 -9.50
C LEU A 47 -3.57 1.74 -8.73
N LEU A 48 -4.86 2.10 -8.72
CA LEU A 48 -5.37 3.26 -7.98
C LEU A 48 -5.24 3.05 -6.47
N GLY A 49 -5.51 1.85 -5.97
CA GLY A 49 -5.35 1.50 -4.56
C GLY A 49 -3.89 1.53 -4.12
N SER A 50 -2.99 1.05 -4.98
CA SER A 50 -1.53 1.15 -4.80
C SER A 50 -1.05 2.60 -4.73
N LEU A 51 -1.52 3.48 -5.62
CA LEU A 51 -1.21 4.92 -5.59
C LEU A 51 -1.69 5.58 -4.30
N LEU A 52 -2.93 5.33 -3.90
CA LEU A 52 -3.48 5.86 -2.64
C LEU A 52 -2.69 5.38 -1.42
N TYR A 53 -2.28 4.11 -1.41
CA TYR A 53 -1.44 3.54 -0.35
C TYR A 53 -0.09 4.27 -0.20
N VAL A 54 0.54 4.64 -1.32
CA VAL A 54 1.83 5.34 -1.26
C VAL A 54 1.69 6.75 -0.70
N VAL A 55 0.56 7.43 -0.96
CA VAL A 55 0.35 8.84 -0.58
C VAL A 55 -0.16 9.00 0.86
N MET A 56 -1.05 8.14 1.34
CA MET A 56 -1.73 8.32 2.63
C MET A 56 -1.12 7.49 3.78
N PRO A 57 -1.23 6.15 3.81
CA PRO A 57 -0.83 5.34 4.95
C PRO A 57 0.69 5.21 5.05
N ARG A 58 1.42 5.16 3.94
CA ARG A 58 2.89 5.02 3.96
C ARG A 58 3.62 6.12 4.74
N PRO A 59 3.33 7.43 4.58
CA PRO A 59 3.94 8.46 5.43
C PRO A 59 3.44 8.39 6.88
N ALA A 60 2.20 7.98 7.14
CA ALA A 60 1.68 7.79 8.49
C ALA A 60 2.42 6.65 9.24
N LEU A 61 2.64 5.51 8.57
CA LEU A 61 3.40 4.37 9.08
C LEU A 61 4.87 4.72 9.38
N ARG A 62 5.46 5.63 8.59
CA ARG A 62 6.81 6.15 8.83
C ARG A 62 6.87 7.08 10.04
N ARG A 63 5.88 7.96 10.20
CA ARG A 63 5.79 8.89 11.34
C ARG A 63 5.49 8.18 12.66
N ALA A 64 4.73 7.10 12.65
CA ALA A 64 4.43 6.30 13.86
C ALA A 64 5.65 5.56 14.45
N THR A 65 6.85 5.76 13.90
CA THR A 65 8.10 5.16 14.37
C THR A 65 8.98 6.14 15.17
N SER A 66 8.62 7.43 15.21
CA SER A 66 9.35 8.46 15.98
C SER A 66 8.80 8.60 17.40
#